data_AF-A0A7J0AF13-F1
#
_entry.id   AF-A0A7J0AF13-F1
#
_cell.length_a   1.000
_cell.length_b   1.000
_cell.length_c   1.000
_cell.angle_alpha   90.00
_cell.angle_beta   90.00
_cell.angle_gamma   90.00
#
_symmetry.space_group_name_H-M   'P 1'
#
loop_
_entity.id
_entity.type
_entity.pdbx_description
1 polymer ?
#
loop_
_entity_poly.entity_id
_entity_poly.type
_entity_poly.pdbx_seq_one_letter_code
_entity_poly.pdbx_strand_id
1 'polypeptide(L)'
;MRNELSYYPEILDFIKTNLRSNFVSADKENIKIYWGRGELKTNLKRIISENSSLPSCIVEYTHKLQPLDLDVFALITDGVSFEIVILEVKLMKSVGLKEWSQLIGYCLVSNAKYGLLINIDNGCSSRLYDILQFENQLSMITTVYNGNEHNHYLGFMQWNSVTHNFEYSNLGYLKSLSMLSRCLISDF
;
A
#
# COMPACT_ATOMS: atom_id res chain seq x y z
N MET A 1 -5.30 -17.33 -20.61
CA MET A 1 -4.45 -17.11 -19.43
C MET A 1 -4.73 -15.70 -18.94
N ARG A 2 -5.15 -15.52 -17.68
CA ARG A 2 -5.34 -14.18 -17.10
C ARG A 2 -3.97 -13.51 -16.95
N ASN A 3 -3.90 -12.20 -17.17
CA ASN A 3 -2.70 -11.41 -16.85
C ASN A 3 -2.87 -10.77 -15.47
N GLU A 4 -1.77 -10.30 -14.88
CA GLU A 4 -1.73 -9.65 -13.57
C GLU A 4 -2.79 -8.53 -13.41
N LEU A 5 -2.89 -7.63 -14.41
CA LEU A 5 -3.84 -6.52 -14.41
C LEU A 5 -5.31 -6.96 -14.30
N SER A 6 -5.65 -8.17 -14.76
CA SER A 6 -7.02 -8.69 -14.72
C SER A 6 -7.50 -9.09 -13.32
N TYR A 7 -6.59 -9.15 -12.34
CA TYR A 7 -6.90 -9.41 -10.93
C TYR A 7 -7.03 -8.14 -10.09
N TYR A 8 -6.64 -6.98 -10.62
CA TYR A 8 -6.65 -5.74 -9.84
C TYR A 8 -8.07 -5.39 -9.33
N PRO A 9 -9.14 -5.45 -10.14
CA PRO A 9 -10.47 -5.07 -9.65
C PRO A 9 -10.92 -5.85 -8.41
N GLU A 10 -10.72 -7.18 -8.39
CA GLU A 10 -11.11 -8.04 -7.28
C GLU A 10 -10.23 -7.81 -6.03
N ILE A 11 -8.91 -7.64 -6.20
CA ILE A 11 -7.99 -7.33 -5.10
C ILE A 11 -8.34 -5.99 -4.46
N LEU A 12 -8.52 -4.94 -5.26
CA LEU A 12 -8.77 -3.59 -4.76
C LEU A 12 -10.13 -3.47 -4.08
N ASP A 13 -11.15 -4.16 -4.61
CA ASP A 13 -12.47 -4.20 -3.97
C ASP A 13 -12.42 -4.93 -2.62
N PHE A 14 -11.69 -6.05 -2.55
CA PHE A 14 -11.49 -6.79 -1.30
C PHE A 14 -10.80 -5.93 -0.23
N ILE A 15 -9.68 -5.28 -0.58
CA ILE A 15 -8.94 -4.40 0.33
C ILE A 15 -9.84 -3.25 0.77
N LYS A 16 -10.50 -2.56 -0.17
CA LYS A 16 -11.38 -1.43 0.12
C LYS A 16 -12.50 -1.81 1.07
N THR A 17 -13.13 -2.96 0.86
CA THR A 17 -14.23 -3.46 1.71
C THR A 17 -13.74 -3.77 3.12
N ASN A 18 -12.59 -4.45 3.25
CA ASN A 18 -11.99 -4.75 4.56
C ASN A 18 -11.60 -3.49 5.32
N LEU A 19 -10.88 -2.56 4.67
CA LEU A 19 -10.48 -1.30 5.29
C LEU A 19 -11.70 -0.49 5.75
N ARG A 20 -12.72 -0.33 4.88
CA ARG A 20 -13.95 0.39 5.22
C ARG A 20 -14.70 -0.24 6.39
N SER A 21 -14.84 -1.57 6.40
CA SER A 21 -15.50 -2.27 7.50
C SER A 21 -14.79 -2.01 8.84
N ASN A 22 -13.46 -1.99 8.84
CA ASN A 22 -12.67 -1.70 10.04
C ASN A 22 -12.76 -0.23 10.46
N PHE A 23 -12.79 0.71 9.50
CA PHE A 23 -12.96 2.13 9.80
C PHE A 23 -14.34 2.42 10.41
N VAL A 24 -15.40 1.83 9.86
CA VAL A 24 -16.76 1.94 10.42
C VAL A 24 -16.82 1.38 11.83
N SER A 25 -16.23 0.20 12.04
CA SER A 25 -16.20 -0.44 13.37
C SER A 25 -15.40 0.36 14.42
N ALA A 26 -14.60 1.33 13.99
CA ALA A 26 -13.80 2.21 14.83
C ALA A 26 -14.34 3.66 14.85
N ASP A 27 -15.58 3.89 14.38
CA ASP A 27 -16.22 5.22 14.30
C ASP A 27 -15.43 6.24 13.45
N LYS A 28 -14.72 5.76 12.43
CA LYS A 28 -13.89 6.55 11.50
C LYS A 28 -14.42 6.50 10.06
N GLU A 29 -15.74 6.55 9.90
CA GLU A 29 -16.42 6.46 8.59
C GLU A 29 -16.05 7.58 7.60
N ASN A 30 -15.51 8.69 8.12
CA ASN A 30 -15.04 9.82 7.34
C ASN A 30 -13.75 9.52 6.55
N ILE A 31 -13.02 8.45 6.86
CA ILE A 31 -11.83 8.06 6.11
C ILE A 31 -12.24 7.56 4.72
N LYS A 32 -11.76 8.25 3.69
CA LYS A 32 -12.02 7.95 2.27
C LYS A 32 -10.79 7.31 1.63
N ILE A 33 -11.04 6.45 0.64
CA ILE A 33 -10.03 5.72 -0.13
C ILE A 33 -10.24 6.01 -1.62
N TYR A 34 -9.19 6.50 -2.28
CA TYR A 34 -9.16 6.76 -3.73
C TYR A 34 -8.03 5.96 -4.37
N TRP A 35 -8.36 5.19 -5.41
CA TRP A 35 -7.40 4.33 -6.10
C TRP A 35 -6.79 5.02 -7.33
N GLY A 36 -5.51 4.77 -7.58
CA GLY A 36 -4.80 5.15 -8.80
C GLY A 36 -3.85 4.05 -9.29
N ARG A 37 -3.53 4.07 -10.59
CA ARG A 37 -2.63 3.10 -11.24
C ARG A 37 -1.76 3.78 -12.29
N GLY A 38 -0.51 3.35 -12.40
CA GLY A 38 0.50 3.96 -13.26
C GLY A 38 1.15 5.15 -12.57
N GLU A 39 1.48 6.19 -13.34
CA GLU A 39 2.22 7.34 -12.85
C GLU A 39 1.47 8.07 -11.70
N LEU A 40 2.12 8.12 -10.54
CA LEU A 40 1.55 8.61 -9.27
C LEU A 40 1.08 10.07 -9.36
N LYS A 41 1.91 10.98 -9.89
CA LYS A 41 1.61 12.42 -9.93
C LYS A 41 0.40 12.72 -10.80
N THR A 42 0.32 12.10 -11.97
CA THR A 42 -0.79 12.27 -12.92
C THR A 42 -2.08 11.72 -12.34
N ASN A 43 -2.03 10.56 -11.68
CA ASN A 43 -3.22 9.98 -11.04
C ASN A 43 -3.68 10.81 -9.83
N LEU A 44 -2.78 11.33 -9.00
CA LEU A 44 -3.16 12.23 -7.91
C LEU A 44 -3.79 13.52 -8.43
N LYS A 45 -3.25 14.13 -9.49
CA LYS A 45 -3.87 15.28 -10.15
C LYS A 45 -5.29 14.97 -10.63
N ARG A 46 -5.50 13.79 -11.23
CA ARG A 46 -6.83 13.33 -11.64
C ARG A 46 -7.77 13.20 -10.43
N ILE A 47 -7.35 12.53 -9.37
CA ILE A 47 -8.14 12.37 -8.14
C ILE A 47 -8.50 13.74 -7.53
N ILE A 48 -7.56 14.68 -7.49
CA ILE A 48 -7.79 16.05 -7.02
C ILE A 48 -8.81 16.77 -7.89
N SER A 49 -8.70 16.67 -9.23
CA SER A 49 -9.66 17.33 -10.13
C SER A 49 -11.08 16.76 -10.02
N GLU A 50 -11.21 15.48 -9.68
CA GLU A 50 -12.49 14.80 -9.51
C GLU A 50 -13.10 15.08 -8.11
N ASN A 51 -12.32 15.59 -7.15
CA ASN A 51 -12.72 15.72 -5.75
C ASN A 51 -12.27 17.08 -5.17
N SER A 52 -13.09 18.12 -5.36
CA SER A 52 -12.77 19.50 -4.94
C SER A 52 -12.63 19.71 -3.43
N SER A 53 -13.06 18.76 -2.61
CA SER A 53 -13.01 18.84 -1.14
C SER A 53 -11.76 18.23 -0.52
N LEU A 54 -10.76 17.83 -1.32
CA LEU A 54 -9.52 17.26 -0.77
C LEU A 54 -8.65 18.35 -0.10
N PRO A 55 -7.99 18.04 1.02
CA PRO A 55 -7.17 19.00 1.75
C PRO A 55 -5.96 19.49 0.95
N SER A 56 -5.53 20.73 1.20
CA SER A 56 -4.43 21.39 0.49
C SER A 56 -3.08 20.66 0.64
N CYS A 57 -2.87 19.93 1.73
CA CYS A 57 -1.66 19.14 1.97
C CYS A 57 -1.43 18.06 0.88
N ILE A 58 -2.50 17.49 0.31
CA ILE A 58 -2.42 16.53 -0.81
C ILE A 58 -1.94 17.23 -2.09
N VAL A 59 -2.41 18.46 -2.32
CA VAL A 59 -2.02 19.28 -3.47
C VAL A 59 -0.54 19.66 -3.38
N GLU A 60 -0.09 20.12 -2.21
CA GLU A 60 1.31 20.46 -1.95
C GLU A 60 2.23 19.25 -2.12
N TYR A 61 1.83 18.09 -1.59
CA TYR A 61 2.55 16.83 -1.79
C TYR A 61 2.67 16.48 -3.27
N THR A 62 1.56 16.54 -4.02
CA THR A 62 1.52 16.21 -5.45
C THR A 62 2.46 17.08 -6.28
N HIS A 63 2.67 18.35 -5.92
CA HIS A 63 3.61 19.22 -6.62
C HIS A 63 5.06 18.79 -6.48
N LYS A 64 5.45 18.27 -5.31
CA LYS A 64 6.82 17.86 -4.97
C LYS A 64 7.19 16.49 -5.53
N LEU A 65 6.21 15.68 -5.92
CA LEU A 65 6.44 14.34 -6.46
C LEU A 65 7.26 14.34 -7.75
N GLN A 66 8.20 13.41 -7.81
CA GLN A 66 8.86 12.97 -9.04
C GLN A 66 7.96 11.98 -9.80
N PRO A 67 8.14 11.83 -11.12
CA PRO A 67 7.46 10.78 -11.87
C PRO A 67 7.77 9.39 -11.28
N LEU A 68 6.73 8.65 -10.94
CA LEU A 68 6.86 7.32 -10.36
C LEU A 68 5.73 6.43 -10.85
N ASP A 69 6.05 5.43 -11.66
CA ASP A 69 5.08 4.44 -12.13
C ASP A 69 4.90 3.33 -11.09
N LEU A 70 3.64 3.15 -10.66
CA LEU A 70 3.23 2.16 -9.67
C LEU A 70 2.21 1.19 -10.27
N ASP A 71 2.24 -0.06 -9.79
CA ASP A 71 1.19 -1.03 -10.09
C ASP A 71 -0.18 -0.49 -9.64
N VAL A 72 -0.32 -0.20 -8.34
CA VAL A 72 -1.49 0.48 -7.76
C VAL A 72 -1.05 1.30 -6.53
N PHE A 73 -1.76 2.39 -6.26
CA PHE A 73 -1.72 3.06 -4.96
C PHE A 73 -3.11 3.46 -4.47
N ALA A 74 -3.23 3.64 -3.16
CA ALA A 74 -4.37 4.26 -2.50
C ALA A 74 -3.96 5.61 -1.91
N LEU A 75 -4.75 6.65 -2.20
CA LEU A 75 -4.80 7.86 -1.39
C LEU A 75 -5.88 7.66 -0.32
N ILE A 76 -5.48 7.70 0.95
CA ILE A 76 -6.37 7.55 2.10
C ILE A 76 -6.38 8.86 2.88
N THR A 77 -7.56 9.40 3.22
CA THR A 77 -7.68 10.70 3.90
C THR A 77 -8.93 10.79 4.74
N ASP A 78 -8.83 11.43 5.90
CA ASP A 78 -9.94 11.76 6.79
C ASP A 78 -10.59 13.13 6.47
N GLY A 79 -10.05 13.83 5.46
CA GLY A 79 -10.42 15.20 5.07
C GLY A 79 -9.49 16.29 5.62
N VAL A 80 -8.55 15.95 6.51
CA VAL A 80 -7.60 16.88 7.13
C VAL A 80 -6.16 16.50 6.77
N SER A 81 -5.80 15.23 6.96
CA SER A 81 -4.50 14.65 6.61
C SER A 81 -4.68 13.52 5.60
N PHE A 82 -3.58 12.95 5.12
CA PHE A 82 -3.63 11.84 4.17
C PHE A 82 -2.44 10.90 4.36
N GLU A 83 -2.62 9.69 3.88
CA GLU A 83 -1.58 8.68 3.73
C GLU A 83 -1.64 8.05 2.33
N ILE A 84 -0.47 7.64 1.82
CA ILE A 84 -0.36 6.86 0.59
C ILE A 84 -0.04 5.42 0.97
N VAL A 85 -0.82 4.48 0.41
CA VAL A 85 -0.54 3.04 0.47
C VAL A 85 -0.17 2.55 -0.92
N ILE A 86 1.02 2.00 -1.09
CA ILE A 86 1.48 1.43 -2.36
C ILE A 86 1.21 -0.08 -2.37
N LEU A 87 0.66 -0.59 -3.47
CA LEU A 87 0.49 -2.01 -3.69
C LEU A 87 1.35 -2.41 -4.89
N GLU A 88 2.39 -3.21 -4.63
CA GLU A 88 3.16 -3.89 -5.68
C GLU A 88 2.54 -5.27 -5.87
N VAL A 89 1.92 -5.50 -7.02
CA VAL A 89 1.15 -6.72 -7.29
C VAL A 89 1.91 -7.55 -8.31
N LYS A 90 2.02 -8.85 -8.07
CA LYS A 90 2.77 -9.77 -8.93
C LYS A 90 1.98 -11.02 -9.23
N LEU A 91 2.11 -11.51 -10.46
CA LEU A 91 1.70 -12.86 -10.86
C LEU A 91 2.94 -13.71 -11.17
N MET A 92 3.60 -14.21 -10.13
CA MET A 92 4.87 -14.94 -10.22
C MET A 92 4.83 -16.24 -9.42
N LYS A 93 5.58 -17.27 -9.86
CA LYS A 93 5.75 -18.52 -9.09
C LYS A 93 6.28 -18.29 -7.68
N SER A 94 7.11 -17.27 -7.51
CA SER A 94 7.58 -16.79 -6.21
C SER A 94 8.15 -15.39 -6.37
N VAL A 95 7.70 -14.44 -5.57
CA VAL A 95 8.34 -13.12 -5.47
C VAL A 95 9.61 -13.19 -4.63
N GLY A 96 10.60 -12.36 -4.95
CA GLY A 96 11.89 -12.36 -4.28
C GLY A 96 12.32 -10.97 -3.83
N LEU A 97 13.62 -10.87 -3.50
CA LEU A 97 14.22 -9.62 -3.04
C LEU A 97 14.11 -8.49 -4.06
N LYS A 98 14.05 -8.81 -5.36
CA LYS A 98 13.92 -7.80 -6.41
C LYS A 98 12.61 -7.02 -6.25
N GLU A 99 11.48 -7.73 -6.17
CA GLU A 99 10.16 -7.10 -6.05
C GLU A 99 10.01 -6.41 -4.68
N TRP A 100 10.59 -6.99 -3.63
CA TRP A 100 10.64 -6.36 -2.30
C TRP A 100 11.43 -5.04 -2.31
N SER A 101 12.63 -5.04 -2.90
CA SER A 101 13.45 -3.84 -3.02
C SER A 101 12.79 -2.76 -3.89
N GLN A 102 12.04 -3.17 -4.92
CA GLN A 102 11.27 -2.26 -5.75
C GLN A 102 10.18 -1.55 -4.92
N LEU A 103 9.39 -2.30 -4.13
CA LEU A 103 8.40 -1.72 -3.23
C LEU A 103 9.03 -0.76 -2.19
N ILE A 104 10.16 -1.14 -1.60
CA ILE A 104 10.92 -0.24 -0.70
C ILE A 104 11.27 1.05 -1.43
N GLY A 105 11.87 0.95 -2.62
CA GLY A 105 12.25 2.11 -3.42
C GLY A 105 11.07 3.03 -3.71
N TYR A 106 9.91 2.47 -4.02
CA TYR A 106 8.68 3.23 -4.22
C TYR A 106 8.23 3.98 -2.97
N CYS A 107 8.25 3.34 -1.80
CA CYS A 107 7.90 3.98 -0.54
C CYS A 107 8.86 5.13 -0.20
N LEU A 108 10.16 4.93 -0.41
CA LEU A 108 11.19 5.95 -0.13
C LEU A 108 11.09 7.15 -1.08
N VAL A 109 10.93 6.92 -2.39
CA VAL A 109 10.86 8.00 -3.41
C VAL A 109 9.59 8.82 -3.29
N SER A 110 8.46 8.17 -2.98
CA SER A 110 7.17 8.85 -2.83
C SER A 110 6.91 9.34 -1.41
N ASN A 111 7.75 8.99 -0.44
CA ASN A 111 7.48 9.20 0.98
C ASN A 111 6.13 8.60 1.43
N ALA A 112 5.78 7.42 0.89
CA ALA A 112 4.60 6.68 1.29
C ALA A 112 4.89 5.89 2.57
N LYS A 113 3.99 6.01 3.56
CA LYS A 113 4.13 5.37 4.86
C LYS A 113 3.85 3.87 4.83
N TYR A 114 3.05 3.40 3.87
CA TYR A 114 2.62 2.00 3.81
C TYR A 114 2.87 1.38 2.43
N GLY A 115 3.37 0.15 2.43
CA GLY A 115 3.59 -0.64 1.22
C GLY A 115 3.19 -2.10 1.39
N LEU A 116 2.52 -2.70 0.40
CA LEU A 116 2.21 -4.11 0.38
C LEU A 116 2.76 -4.76 -0.90
N LEU A 117 3.55 -5.82 -0.73
CA LEU A 117 3.89 -6.72 -1.81
C LEU A 117 2.86 -7.85 -1.84
N ILE A 118 2.14 -7.98 -2.94
CA ILE A 118 1.08 -8.95 -3.12
C ILE A 118 1.48 -9.90 -4.24
N ASN A 119 1.54 -11.21 -3.97
CA ASN A 119 1.71 -12.20 -5.02
C ASN A 119 0.42 -13.01 -5.22
N ILE A 120 0.04 -13.23 -6.49
CA ILE A 120 -1.19 -13.90 -6.87
C ILE A 120 -0.93 -15.41 -6.98
N ASP A 121 -1.77 -16.18 -6.28
CA ASP A 121 -1.81 -17.64 -6.22
C ASP A 121 -0.52 -18.33 -5.75
N ASN A 122 0.47 -17.56 -5.26
CA ASN A 122 1.79 -18.06 -4.92
C ASN A 122 2.45 -17.24 -3.80
N GLY A 123 3.38 -17.86 -3.08
CA GLY A 123 4.13 -17.24 -1.99
C GLY A 123 5.37 -16.45 -2.43
N CYS A 124 6.21 -16.15 -1.45
CA CYS A 124 7.54 -15.60 -1.68
C CYS A 124 8.60 -16.72 -1.77
N SER A 125 9.79 -16.38 -2.27
CA SER A 125 10.96 -17.26 -2.21
C SER A 125 11.35 -17.56 -0.75
N SER A 126 11.99 -18.71 -0.50
CA SER A 126 12.50 -19.07 0.84
C SER A 126 13.42 -18.00 1.42
N ARG A 127 14.28 -17.41 0.58
CA ARG A 127 15.16 -16.33 1.00
C ARG A 127 14.40 -15.09 1.47
N LEU A 128 13.37 -14.67 0.74
CA LEU A 128 12.55 -13.52 1.17
C LEU A 128 11.73 -13.87 2.41
N TYR A 129 11.23 -15.11 2.50
CA TYR A 129 10.52 -15.62 3.68
C TYR A 129 11.38 -15.46 4.93
N ASP A 130 12.59 -16.02 4.94
CA ASP A 130 13.48 -16.00 6.11
C ASP A 130 13.80 -14.56 6.52
N ILE A 131 14.05 -13.69 5.55
CA ILE A 131 14.30 -12.27 5.79
C ILE A 131 13.10 -11.61 6.47
N LEU A 132 11.90 -11.72 5.90
CA LEU A 132 10.72 -11.06 6.45
C LEU A 132 10.22 -11.67 7.76
N GLN A 133 10.58 -12.92 8.03
CA GLN A 133 10.23 -13.62 9.26
C GLN A 133 11.13 -13.21 10.43
N PHE A 134 12.43 -13.03 10.20
CA PHE A 134 13.42 -12.83 11.27
C PHE A 134 13.94 -11.38 11.35
N GLU A 135 13.89 -10.62 10.27
CA GLU A 135 14.46 -9.27 10.17
C GLU A 135 13.35 -8.20 10.04
N ASN A 136 12.59 -7.97 11.12
CA ASN A 136 11.49 -7.00 11.13
C ASN A 136 11.91 -5.59 10.65
N GLN A 137 13.16 -5.20 10.91
CA GLN A 137 13.77 -3.93 10.48
C GLN A 137 13.75 -3.73 8.96
N LEU A 138 13.72 -4.80 8.16
CA LEU A 138 13.65 -4.70 6.69
C LEU A 138 12.23 -4.45 6.17
N SER A 139 11.26 -4.42 7.07
CA SER A 139 9.85 -4.09 6.80
C SER A 139 9.35 -2.91 7.63
N MET A 140 10.22 -2.29 8.42
CA MET A 140 9.98 -1.06 9.16
C MET A 140 11.20 -0.17 9.01
N ILE A 141 11.13 0.79 8.09
CA ILE A 141 12.25 1.64 7.71
C ILE A 141 11.97 3.06 8.20
N THR A 142 12.94 3.67 8.87
CA THR A 142 12.86 5.09 9.26
C THR A 142 13.81 5.90 8.39
N THR A 143 13.27 6.90 7.70
CA THR A 143 14.06 7.94 7.03
C THR A 143 14.13 9.18 7.91
N VAL A 144 15.23 9.92 7.84
CA VAL A 144 15.42 11.16 8.59
C VAL A 144 15.71 12.29 7.62
N TYR A 145 14.87 13.31 7.62
CA TYR A 145 15.04 14.51 6.78
C TYR A 145 14.88 15.77 7.62
N ASN A 146 15.92 16.62 7.64
CA ASN A 146 15.98 17.83 8.47
C ASN A 146 15.64 17.58 9.96
N GLY A 147 16.06 16.42 10.49
CA GLY A 147 15.81 16.03 11.88
C GLY A 147 14.40 15.49 12.15
N ASN A 148 13.52 15.41 11.14
CA ASN A 148 12.22 14.76 11.25
C ASN A 148 12.32 13.30 10.80
N GLU A 149 11.81 12.41 11.64
CA GLU A 149 11.69 10.98 11.32
C GLU A 149 10.41 10.72 10.53
N HIS A 150 10.52 9.87 9.51
CA HIS A 150 9.38 9.36 8.77
C HIS A 150 9.50 7.84 8.64
N ASN A 151 8.45 7.14 9.04
CA ASN A 151 8.43 5.68 9.09
C ASN A 151 7.74 5.12 7.85
N HIS A 152 8.26 4.01 7.34
CA HIS A 152 7.70 3.23 6.25
C HIS A 152 7.47 1.80 6.75
N TYR A 153 6.23 1.34 6.67
CA TYR A 153 5.81 0.02 7.12
C TYR A 153 5.39 -0.82 5.92
N LEU A 154 6.05 -1.96 5.77
CA LEU A 154 5.85 -2.86 4.64
C LEU A 154 5.32 -4.21 5.07
N GLY A 155 4.56 -4.86 4.19
CA GLY A 155 4.06 -6.22 4.41
C GLY A 155 4.07 -7.04 3.13
N PHE A 156 4.10 -8.35 3.30
CA PHE A 156 3.89 -9.30 2.21
C PHE A 156 2.60 -10.08 2.44
N MET A 157 1.79 -10.22 1.38
CA MET A 157 0.53 -10.95 1.40
C MET A 157 0.36 -11.78 0.12
N GLN A 158 -0.47 -12.82 0.19
CA GLN A 158 -0.79 -13.66 -0.96
C GLN A 158 -2.27 -13.51 -1.31
N TRP A 159 -2.57 -13.23 -2.57
CA TRP A 159 -3.95 -13.23 -3.06
C TRP A 159 -4.28 -14.61 -3.62
N ASN A 160 -5.32 -15.25 -3.11
CA ASN A 160 -5.85 -16.50 -3.66
C ASN A 160 -7.01 -16.17 -4.60
N SER A 161 -6.79 -16.34 -5.90
CA SER A 161 -7.79 -16.00 -6.92
C SER A 161 -8.94 -17.00 -7.05
N VAL A 162 -8.82 -18.19 -6.44
CA VAL A 162 -9.89 -19.20 -6.40
C VAL A 162 -10.88 -18.87 -5.29
N THR A 163 -10.38 -18.47 -4.11
CA THR A 163 -11.22 -18.15 -2.95
C THR A 163 -11.55 -16.66 -2.84
N HIS A 164 -10.96 -15.82 -3.70
CA HIS A 164 -11.04 -14.36 -3.65
C HIS A 164 -10.74 -13.79 -2.26
N ASN A 165 -9.68 -14.30 -1.64
CA ASN A 165 -9.26 -13.91 -0.28
C ASN A 165 -7.74 -13.78 -0.18
N PHE A 166 -7.30 -13.01 0.82
CA PHE A 166 -5.89 -12.98 1.19
C PHE A 166 -5.52 -14.14 2.11
N GLU A 167 -4.42 -14.80 1.79
CA GLU A 167 -3.71 -15.69 2.70
C GLU A 167 -2.63 -14.87 3.42
N TYR A 168 -2.81 -14.69 4.73
CA TYR A 168 -1.89 -13.91 5.55
C TYR A 168 -0.69 -14.77 5.95
N SER A 169 0.44 -14.54 5.27
CA SER A 169 1.71 -15.19 5.60
C SER A 169 2.37 -14.65 6.87
N ASN A 170 1.83 -13.58 7.48
CA ASN A 170 2.40 -12.90 8.65
C ASN A 170 3.84 -12.39 8.44
N LEU A 171 4.20 -12.06 7.20
CA LEU A 171 5.55 -11.65 6.81
C LEU A 171 5.66 -10.14 6.69
N GLY A 172 6.72 -9.58 7.28
CA GLY A 172 6.94 -8.15 7.40
C GLY A 172 6.15 -7.53 8.56
N TYR A 173 6.20 -6.19 8.64
CA TYR A 173 5.55 -5.43 9.69
C TYR A 173 4.04 -5.48 9.54
N LEU A 174 3.52 -5.20 8.33
CA LEU A 174 2.09 -5.26 8.04
C LEU A 174 1.64 -6.70 7.77
N LYS A 175 1.32 -7.42 8.83
CA LYS A 175 0.99 -8.86 8.78
C LYS A 175 -0.40 -9.16 8.19
N SER A 176 -1.31 -8.18 8.21
CA SER A 176 -2.69 -8.34 7.71
C SER A 176 -3.32 -7.01 7.34
N LEU A 177 -4.43 -7.06 6.59
CA LEU A 177 -5.23 -5.87 6.29
C LEU A 177 -5.85 -5.26 7.55
N SER A 178 -6.17 -6.07 8.57
CA SER A 178 -6.62 -5.58 9.88
C SER A 178 -5.51 -4.80 10.59
N MET A 179 -4.25 -5.21 10.45
CA MET A 179 -3.13 -4.45 10.99
C MET A 179 -2.95 -3.12 10.24
N LEU A 180 -2.96 -3.15 8.90
CA LEU A 180 -2.94 -1.93 8.10
C LEU A 180 -4.08 -0.97 8.49
N SER A 181 -5.29 -1.50 8.69
CA SER A 181 -6.45 -0.71 9.13
C SER A 181 -6.19 -0.03 10.47
N ARG A 182 -5.66 -0.75 11.47
CA ARG A 182 -5.32 -0.19 12.78
C ARG A 182 -4.26 0.90 12.69
N CYS A 183 -3.23 0.69 11.87
CA CYS A 183 -2.19 1.69 11.63
C CYS A 183 -2.79 2.97 11.02
N LEU A 184 -3.59 2.84 9.95
CA LEU A 184 -4.28 3.97 9.33
C LEU A 184 -5.24 4.67 10.32
N ILE A 185 -6.03 3.93 11.10
CA ILE A 185 -6.91 4.52 12.13
C ILE A 185 -6.10 5.28 13.18
N SER A 186 -4.89 4.82 13.52
CA SER A 186 -4.07 5.51 14.50
C SER A 186 -3.44 6.79 13.97
N ASP A 187 -3.38 6.95 12.65
CA ASP A 187 -2.80 8.13 11.99
C ASP A 187 -3.81 9.28 11.80
N PHE A 188 -5.12 8.98 11.93
CA PHE A 188 -6.24 9.91 11.78
C PHE A 188 -7.04 10.03 13.08
#